data_AF-A0A6I9X0D5-F1
#
_entry.id   AF-A0A6I9X0D5-F1
#
_cell.length_a   1.000
_cell.length_b   1.000
_cell.length_c   1.000
_cell.angle_alpha   90.00
_cell.angle_beta   90.00
_cell.angle_gamma   90.00
#
_symmetry.space_group_name_H-M   'P 1'
#
loop_
_entity.id
_entity.type
_entity.pdbx_description
1 polymer ?
#
loop_
_entity_poly.entity_id
_entity_poly.type
_entity_poly.pdbx_seq_one_letter_code
_entity_poly.pdbx_strand_id
1 'polypeptide(L)'
;MSEDYQHACERAELLGLPRPSEEEWRQSQAAHDENRRCDDNVDDALQDLDYSDEATGRIGGGLDELNSILSTTQKKLNRFKTVCGSLGTLLKVKVGSRGGTPRHKSGEEPNPDAEKQEGHGKSETTVDEVMTVETSDNIVADAADQSANSGCLQPRKIDLNQKMESHLNKLDVLITKAENAQYSMQHQTKQMKKFLQK
;
A
#
# COMPACT_ATOMS: atom_id res chain seq x y z
N MET A 1 -37.06 -10.75 -45.59
CA MET A 1 -36.79 -11.60 -44.42
C MET A 1 -35.30 -11.57 -44.16
N SER A 2 -34.86 -11.46 -42.90
CA SER A 2 -33.43 -11.50 -42.54
C SER A 2 -32.86 -12.90 -42.80
N GLU A 3 -31.63 -12.99 -43.30
CA GLU A 3 -30.92 -14.27 -43.55
C GLU A 3 -30.77 -15.06 -42.24
N ASP A 4 -30.49 -14.38 -41.13
CA ASP A 4 -30.36 -14.99 -39.79
C ASP A 4 -31.66 -15.65 -39.30
N TYR A 5 -32.82 -15.06 -39.61
CA TYR A 5 -34.12 -15.63 -39.25
C TYR A 5 -34.44 -16.87 -40.10
N GLN A 6 -34.05 -16.87 -41.38
CA GLN A 6 -34.20 -18.06 -42.24
C GLN A 6 -33.39 -19.23 -41.69
N HIS A 7 -32.12 -19.00 -41.32
CA HIS A 7 -31.29 -20.01 -40.67
C HIS A 7 -31.85 -20.50 -39.34
N ALA A 8 -32.48 -19.62 -38.55
CA ALA A 8 -33.16 -20.03 -37.32
C ALA A 8 -34.36 -20.95 -37.61
N CYS A 9 -35.10 -20.70 -38.69
CA CYS A 9 -36.21 -21.55 -39.12
C CYS A 9 -35.72 -22.91 -39.63
N GLU A 10 -34.69 -22.94 -40.49
CA GLU A 10 -34.06 -24.18 -41.00
C GLU A 10 -33.54 -25.05 -39.84
N ARG A 11 -32.93 -24.40 -38.84
CA ARG A 11 -32.45 -25.09 -37.64
C ARG A 11 -33.60 -25.66 -36.82
N ALA A 12 -34.70 -24.94 -36.65
CA ALA A 12 -35.87 -25.45 -35.94
C ALA A 12 -36.47 -26.66 -36.67
N GLU A 13 -36.55 -26.61 -38.00
CA GLU A 13 -37.00 -27.72 -38.84
C GLU A 13 -36.10 -28.96 -38.68
N LEU A 14 -34.78 -28.78 -38.75
CA LEU A 14 -33.81 -29.87 -38.57
C LEU A 14 -33.90 -30.52 -37.18
N LEU A 15 -34.20 -29.73 -36.15
CA LEU A 15 -34.35 -30.18 -34.77
C LEU A 15 -35.75 -30.71 -34.45
N GLY A 16 -36.69 -30.67 -35.40
CA GLY A 16 -38.09 -31.06 -35.18
C GLY A 16 -38.84 -30.13 -34.22
N LEU A 17 -38.34 -28.91 -34.02
CA LEU A 17 -38.93 -27.88 -33.16
C LEU A 17 -39.94 -27.02 -33.94
N PRO A 18 -40.93 -26.42 -33.26
CA PRO A 18 -41.83 -25.48 -33.90
C PRO A 18 -41.06 -24.28 -34.45
N ARG A 19 -41.47 -23.82 -35.64
CA ARG A 19 -40.85 -22.65 -36.29
C ARG A 19 -41.04 -21.42 -35.38
N PRO A 20 -39.96 -20.73 -34.98
CA PRO A 20 -40.07 -19.54 -34.14
C PRO A 20 -40.79 -18.43 -34.88
N SER A 21 -41.56 -17.61 -34.18
CA SER A 21 -42.13 -16.40 -34.77
C SER A 21 -41.04 -15.34 -34.98
N GLU A 22 -41.18 -14.50 -36.01
CA GLU A 22 -40.18 -13.49 -36.35
C GLU A 22 -39.99 -12.46 -35.22
N GLU A 23 -41.09 -12.12 -34.52
CA GLU A 23 -41.07 -11.19 -33.39
C GLU A 23 -40.34 -11.77 -32.18
N GLU A 24 -40.68 -13.00 -31.77
CA GLU A 24 -40.02 -13.67 -30.64
C GLU A 24 -38.54 -13.96 -30.93
N TRP A 25 -38.22 -14.33 -32.17
CA TRP A 25 -36.84 -14.54 -32.59
C TRP A 25 -36.03 -13.25 -32.51
N ARG A 26 -36.58 -12.13 -33.01
CA ARG A 26 -35.90 -10.83 -32.95
C ARG A 26 -35.70 -10.36 -31.51
N GLN A 27 -36.68 -10.56 -30.63
CA GLN A 27 -36.54 -10.25 -29.21
C GLN A 27 -35.49 -11.13 -28.54
N SER A 28 -35.46 -12.43 -28.84
CA SER A 28 -34.46 -13.37 -28.32
C SER A 28 -33.05 -13.03 -28.81
N GLN A 29 -32.92 -12.63 -30.08
CA GLN A 29 -31.64 -12.21 -30.65
C GLN A 29 -31.15 -10.91 -29.99
N ALA A 30 -32.03 -9.93 -29.80
CA ALA A 30 -31.68 -8.69 -29.11
C ALA A 30 -31.21 -8.94 -27.66
N ALA A 31 -31.90 -9.79 -26.91
CA ALA A 31 -31.50 -10.17 -25.56
C ALA A 31 -30.17 -10.96 -25.54
N HIS A 32 -29.95 -11.83 -26.54
CA HIS A 32 -28.70 -12.57 -26.67
C HIS A 32 -27.52 -11.65 -27.01
N ASP A 33 -27.72 -10.69 -27.92
CA ASP A 33 -26.71 -9.72 -28.31
C ASP A 33 -26.38 -8.75 -27.17
N GLU A 34 -27.37 -8.36 -26.37
CA GLU A 34 -27.17 -7.57 -25.14
C GLU A 34 -26.33 -8.35 -24.11
N ASN A 35 -26.69 -9.61 -23.83
CA ASN A 35 -25.92 -10.46 -22.92
C ASN A 35 -24.48 -10.66 -23.39
N ARG A 36 -24.27 -10.90 -24.70
CA ARG A 36 -22.94 -11.08 -25.28
C ARG A 36 -22.10 -9.80 -25.15
N ARG A 37 -22.68 -8.63 -25.44
CA ARG A 37 -22.00 -7.35 -25.22
C ARG A 37 -21.61 -7.17 -23.76
N CYS A 38 -22.49 -7.47 -22.81
CA CYS A 38 -22.16 -7.37 -21.39
C CYS A 38 -21.02 -8.31 -20.99
N ASP A 39 -20.97 -9.52 -21.56
CA ASP A 39 -19.93 -10.50 -21.26
C ASP A 39 -18.56 -10.08 -21.80
N ASP A 40 -18.51 -9.66 -23.08
CA ASP A 40 -17.28 -9.18 -23.73
C ASP A 40 -16.67 -8.00 -22.95
N ASN A 41 -17.50 -7.09 -22.41
CA ASN A 41 -17.02 -5.96 -21.60
C ASN A 41 -16.42 -6.40 -20.24
N VAL A 42 -16.97 -7.44 -19.61
CA VAL A 42 -16.46 -7.94 -18.31
C VAL A 42 -15.16 -8.71 -18.52
N ASP A 43 -15.04 -9.48 -19.60
CA ASP A 43 -13.83 -10.23 -19.93
C ASP A 43 -12.65 -9.30 -20.26
N ASP A 44 -12.90 -8.26 -21.08
CA ASP A 44 -11.89 -7.23 -21.39
C ASP A 44 -11.38 -6.53 -20.11
N ALA A 45 -12.29 -6.17 -19.20
CA ALA A 45 -11.93 -5.57 -17.92
C ALA A 45 -11.15 -6.53 -16.99
N LEU A 46 -11.48 -7.82 -16.98
CA LEU A 46 -10.73 -8.83 -16.24
C LEU A 46 -9.31 -9.00 -16.79
N GLN A 47 -9.15 -8.96 -18.10
CA GLN A 47 -7.86 -9.05 -18.78
C GLN A 47 -6.97 -7.84 -18.50
N ASP A 48 -7.53 -6.62 -18.52
CA ASP A 48 -6.79 -5.41 -18.15
C ASP A 48 -6.31 -5.46 -16.69
N LEU A 49 -7.17 -5.96 -15.79
CA LEU A 49 -6.77 -6.17 -14.39
C LEU A 49 -5.59 -7.14 -14.28
N ASP A 50 -5.56 -8.25 -15.01
CA ASP A 50 -4.41 -9.17 -14.97
C ASP A 50 -3.11 -8.50 -15.42
N TYR A 51 -3.16 -7.73 -16.52
CA TYR A 51 -2.00 -6.98 -16.99
C TYR A 51 -1.49 -5.99 -15.94
N SER A 52 -2.41 -5.30 -15.27
CA SER A 52 -2.08 -4.37 -14.19
C SER A 52 -1.49 -5.08 -12.97
N ASP A 53 -1.82 -6.35 -12.71
CA ASP A 53 -1.31 -7.09 -11.57
C ASP A 53 0.18 -7.38 -11.72
N GLU A 54 0.60 -7.78 -12.92
CA GLU A 54 2.02 -8.05 -13.22
C GLU A 54 2.87 -6.78 -13.03
N ALA A 55 2.37 -5.64 -13.49
CA ALA A 55 3.03 -4.35 -13.30
C ALA A 55 3.12 -3.98 -11.82
N THR A 56 2.02 -4.15 -11.07
CA THR A 56 1.94 -3.90 -9.62
C THR A 56 2.89 -4.80 -8.83
N GLY A 57 3.00 -6.08 -9.20
CA GLY A 57 3.92 -7.03 -8.59
C GLY A 57 5.39 -6.64 -8.79
N ARG A 58 5.76 -6.20 -10.00
CA ARG A 58 7.12 -5.71 -10.29
C ARG A 58 7.45 -4.46 -9.48
N ILE A 59 6.52 -3.50 -9.40
CA ILE A 59 6.69 -2.27 -8.61
C ILE A 59 6.80 -2.60 -7.11
N GLY A 60 5.96 -3.52 -6.61
CA GLY A 60 5.99 -3.99 -5.23
C GLY A 60 7.31 -4.63 -4.83
N GLY A 61 7.84 -5.54 -5.65
CA GLY A 61 9.15 -6.14 -5.43
C GLY A 61 10.28 -5.11 -5.41
N GLY A 62 10.28 -4.16 -6.35
CA GLY A 62 11.25 -3.06 -6.37
C GLY A 62 11.18 -2.16 -5.14
N LEU A 63 9.97 -1.89 -4.63
CA LEU A 63 9.78 -1.13 -3.38
C LEU A 63 10.23 -1.90 -2.14
N ASP A 64 10.06 -3.22 -2.09
CA ASP A 64 10.54 -4.06 -1.00
C ASP A 64 12.07 -4.09 -0.94
N GLU A 65 12.71 -4.25 -2.11
CA GLU A 65 14.16 -4.14 -2.24
C GLU A 65 14.66 -2.77 -1.81
N LEU A 66 13.99 -1.69 -2.25
CA LEU A 66 14.34 -0.32 -1.86
C LEU A 66 14.24 -0.13 -0.34
N ASN A 67 13.14 -0.57 0.29
CA ASN A 67 12.98 -0.50 1.74
C ASN A 67 14.05 -1.32 2.49
N SER A 68 14.46 -2.47 1.96
CA SER A 68 15.56 -3.28 2.51
C SER A 68 16.92 -2.58 2.41
N ILE A 69 17.22 -1.96 1.25
CA ILE A 69 18.43 -1.15 1.03
C ILE A 69 18.46 0.04 1.99
N LEU A 70 17.33 0.74 2.15
CA LEU A 70 17.23 1.87 3.06
C LEU A 70 17.41 1.45 4.51
N SER A 71 16.83 0.32 4.92
CA SER A 71 17.03 -0.25 6.25
C SER A 71 18.51 -0.58 6.51
N THR A 72 19.18 -1.18 5.52
CA THR A 72 20.62 -1.49 5.58
C THR A 72 21.47 -0.22 5.62
N THR A 73 21.08 0.80 4.86
CA THR A 73 21.78 2.10 4.82
C THR A 73 21.65 2.83 6.15
N GLN A 74 20.47 2.84 6.77
CA GLN A 74 20.28 3.40 8.11
C GLN A 74 21.14 2.67 9.16
N LYS A 75 21.25 1.33 9.09
CA LYS A 75 22.15 0.56 9.96
C LYS A 75 23.60 0.97 9.78
N LYS A 76 24.06 1.12 8.52
CA LYS A 76 25.42 1.59 8.20
C LYS A 76 25.65 3.02 8.72
N LEU A 77 24.67 3.90 8.57
CA LEU A 77 24.75 5.29 9.04
C LEU A 77 24.81 5.38 10.57
N ASN A 78 24.05 4.53 11.28
CA ASN A 78 24.11 4.42 12.73
C ASN A 78 25.47 3.88 13.21
N ARG A 79 26.03 2.88 12.50
CA ARG A 79 27.39 2.38 12.77
C ARG A 79 28.42 3.47 12.52
N PHE A 80 28.31 4.21 11.42
CA PHE A 80 29.17 5.35 11.14
C PHE A 80 29.11 6.34 12.30
N LYS A 81 27.91 6.82 12.67
CA LYS A 81 27.69 7.73 13.81
C LYS A 81 28.36 7.25 15.11
N THR A 82 28.40 5.92 15.35
CA THR A 82 28.99 5.32 16.55
C THR A 82 30.51 5.16 16.45
N VAL A 83 31.02 4.69 15.31
CA VAL A 83 32.44 4.37 15.08
C VAL A 83 33.28 5.63 14.85
N CYS A 84 32.77 6.60 14.09
CA CYS A 84 33.38 7.93 14.03
C CYS A 84 32.79 8.88 15.09
N GLY A 85 32.16 8.29 16.12
CA GLY A 85 31.58 8.88 17.32
C GLY A 85 31.85 10.36 17.47
N SER A 86 31.01 11.19 16.83
CA SER A 86 31.19 12.64 16.78
C SER A 86 32.66 13.00 16.51
N LEU A 87 33.06 13.19 15.25
CA LEU A 87 34.35 13.86 14.93
C LEU A 87 34.56 15.15 15.78
N GLY A 88 33.50 15.74 16.34
CA GLY A 88 33.56 16.82 17.33
C GLY A 88 34.09 16.48 18.73
N THR A 89 34.20 15.20 19.13
CA THR A 89 34.80 14.77 20.41
C THR A 89 36.29 14.50 20.25
N LEU A 90 36.70 13.87 19.14
CA LEU A 90 38.11 13.61 18.83
C LEU A 90 38.88 14.89 18.47
N LEU A 91 38.26 15.87 17.80
CA LEU A 91 38.86 17.20 17.57
C LEU A 91 38.84 18.11 18.81
N LYS A 92 38.07 17.76 19.86
CA LYS A 92 38.05 18.50 21.13
C LYS A 92 39.09 18.02 22.14
N VAL A 93 39.85 16.95 21.84
CA VAL A 93 41.10 16.65 22.55
C VAL A 93 42.16 17.62 22.03
N LYS A 94 41.97 18.90 22.35
CA LYS A 94 43.03 19.90 22.26
C LYS A 94 44.11 19.43 23.22
N VAL A 95 45.25 19.06 22.65
CA VAL A 95 46.55 18.95 23.32
C VAL A 95 46.75 20.22 24.14
N GLY A 96 46.33 20.17 25.40
CA GLY A 96 46.73 21.05 26.47
C GLY A 96 47.88 20.40 27.22
N SER A 97 48.94 20.00 26.51
CA SER A 97 50.20 19.60 27.15
C SER A 97 51.29 20.58 26.71
N ARG A 98 51.14 21.84 27.15
CA ARG A 98 52.25 22.78 27.26
C ARG A 98 52.51 22.93 28.76
N GLY A 99 53.73 22.58 29.16
CA GLY A 99 54.12 22.24 30.51
C GLY A 99 53.95 23.32 31.58
N GLY A 100 54.02 22.87 32.82
CA GLY A 100 54.04 23.70 34.02
C GLY A 100 53.87 22.84 35.27
N THR A 101 54.93 22.79 36.06
CA THR A 101 55.13 22.19 37.41
C THR A 101 53.93 22.04 38.36
N PRO A 102 53.99 21.07 39.30
CA PRO A 102 52.96 20.88 40.32
C PRO A 102 53.16 21.84 41.51
N ARG A 103 52.19 22.73 41.81
CA ARG A 103 52.07 23.31 43.16
C ARG A 103 50.67 23.89 43.48
N HIS A 104 50.08 23.31 44.52
CA HIS A 104 49.43 23.93 45.69
C HIS A 104 48.03 24.59 45.60
N LYS A 105 47.39 24.59 46.77
CA LYS A 105 45.95 24.67 47.11
C LYS A 105 45.34 26.09 47.17
N SER A 106 44.00 26.09 47.06
CA SER A 106 42.92 26.77 47.85
C SER A 106 42.70 28.30 47.81
N GLY A 107 41.41 28.66 47.66
CA GLY A 107 40.76 29.94 47.98
C GLY A 107 39.50 30.11 47.10
N GLU A 108 38.32 29.57 47.45
CA GLU A 108 37.31 30.05 48.43
C GLU A 108 36.47 31.27 47.92
N GLU A 109 35.29 30.93 47.38
CA GLU A 109 33.92 31.56 47.42
C GLU A 109 33.71 33.09 47.22
N PRO A 110 32.56 33.58 46.65
CA PRO A 110 31.18 33.22 47.05
C PRO A 110 30.06 33.18 45.96
N ASN A 111 28.90 32.67 46.39
CA ASN A 111 27.56 32.55 45.75
C ASN A 111 26.88 33.94 45.49
N PRO A 112 25.75 34.09 44.73
CA PRO A 112 24.41 33.59 45.09
C PRO A 112 23.47 33.07 43.96
N ASP A 113 22.56 32.18 44.38
CA ASP A 113 21.25 31.73 43.88
C ASP A 113 20.65 32.19 42.53
N ALA A 114 20.14 31.23 41.74
CA ALA A 114 18.71 31.07 41.45
C ALA A 114 18.41 29.88 40.50
N GLU A 115 17.69 28.88 41.04
CA GLU A 115 16.51 28.21 40.43
C GLU A 115 16.63 27.46 39.08
N LYS A 116 16.66 26.10 39.14
CA LYS A 116 15.48 25.20 38.95
C LYS A 116 15.88 23.78 38.47
N GLN A 117 15.55 22.81 39.34
CA GLN A 117 15.11 21.44 39.07
C GLN A 117 15.79 20.63 37.94
N GLU A 118 16.79 19.85 38.34
CA GLU A 118 16.99 18.48 37.83
C GLU A 118 16.33 17.47 38.78
N GLY A 119 15.97 16.29 38.26
CA GLY A 119 15.57 15.11 39.03
C GLY A 119 14.44 14.34 38.34
N HIS A 120 14.73 13.55 37.31
CA HIS A 120 15.14 12.13 37.41
C HIS A 120 14.05 11.22 38.01
N GLY A 121 13.51 10.31 37.20
CA GLY A 121 12.47 9.38 37.67
C GLY A 121 11.99 8.39 36.61
N LYS A 122 12.85 7.42 36.32
CA LYS A 122 12.69 6.21 35.50
C LYS A 122 11.41 5.39 35.80
N SER A 123 10.68 4.97 34.77
CA SER A 123 9.83 3.76 34.71
C SER A 123 9.39 3.59 33.25
N GLU A 124 9.90 2.63 32.48
CA GLU A 124 9.38 1.26 32.40
C GLU A 124 7.85 1.19 32.50
N THR A 125 7.19 1.20 31.35
CA THR A 125 5.94 0.46 31.15
C THR A 125 5.77 0.16 29.67
N THR A 126 5.98 -1.12 29.37
CA THR A 126 5.34 -1.83 28.27
C THR A 126 3.83 -1.71 28.42
N VAL A 127 3.15 -1.07 27.47
CA VAL A 127 1.73 -1.36 27.22
C VAL A 127 1.56 -1.43 25.70
N ASP A 128 1.41 -2.68 25.29
CA ASP A 128 0.74 -3.13 24.09
C ASP A 128 -0.67 -2.53 24.11
N GLU A 129 -0.96 -1.57 23.23
CA GLU A 129 -2.31 -1.06 23.04
C GLU A 129 -2.69 -1.23 21.57
N VAL A 130 -3.19 -2.43 21.32
CA VAL A 130 -4.04 -2.80 20.19
C VAL A 130 -5.14 -1.74 20.04
N MET A 131 -5.10 -0.94 18.97
CA MET A 131 -6.30 -0.25 18.50
C MET A 131 -7.14 -1.24 17.68
N THR A 132 -8.05 -1.93 18.34
CA THR A 132 -9.19 -2.60 17.70
C THR A 132 -10.21 -1.53 17.31
N VAL A 133 -10.30 -1.21 16.02
CA VAL A 133 -11.45 -0.48 15.47
C VAL A 133 -12.56 -1.49 15.25
N GLU A 134 -13.57 -1.42 16.10
CA GLU A 134 -14.81 -2.18 15.98
C GLU A 134 -15.62 -1.65 14.79
N THR A 135 -15.64 -2.40 13.69
CA THR A 135 -16.65 -2.24 12.64
C THR A 135 -17.97 -2.75 13.17
N SER A 136 -18.90 -1.83 13.48
CA SER A 136 -20.26 -2.17 13.85
C SER A 136 -20.99 -2.78 12.65
N ASP A 137 -21.41 -4.03 12.79
CA ASP A 137 -22.41 -4.68 11.97
C ASP A 137 -23.72 -3.88 12.02
N ASN A 138 -24.16 -3.34 10.89
CA ASN A 138 -25.55 -2.98 10.69
C ASN A 138 -26.08 -3.71 9.47
N ILE A 139 -26.59 -4.91 9.73
CA ILE A 139 -27.48 -5.64 8.83
C ILE A 139 -28.80 -4.87 8.79
N VAL A 140 -29.06 -4.17 7.69
CA VAL A 140 -30.43 -3.96 7.24
C VAL A 140 -30.52 -4.49 5.82
N ALA A 141 -31.04 -5.71 5.75
CA ALA A 141 -31.70 -6.23 4.57
C ALA A 141 -32.85 -5.28 4.20
N ASP A 142 -32.88 -4.81 2.96
CA ASP A 142 -34.15 -4.69 2.27
C ASP A 142 -34.00 -5.19 0.84
N ALA A 143 -35.00 -5.96 0.46
CA ALA A 143 -35.05 -6.83 -0.68
C ALA A 143 -35.96 -6.26 -1.76
N ALA A 144 -35.79 -6.83 -2.96
CA ALA A 144 -36.68 -6.72 -4.12
C ALA A 144 -36.59 -5.36 -4.85
N ASP A 145 -36.55 -5.28 -6.17
CA ASP A 145 -37.10 -6.20 -7.16
C ASP A 145 -36.51 -5.78 -8.53
N GLN A 146 -35.88 -6.71 -9.25
CA GLN A 146 -36.15 -6.94 -10.68
C GLN A 146 -35.16 -7.94 -11.31
N SER A 147 -35.76 -8.87 -12.06
CA SER A 147 -35.17 -9.75 -13.06
C SER A 147 -34.52 -11.03 -12.56
N ALA A 148 -35.39 -11.97 -12.21
CA ALA A 148 -35.13 -13.41 -12.24
C ALA A 148 -34.89 -13.89 -13.69
N ASN A 149 -33.79 -13.45 -14.32
CA ASN A 149 -33.23 -14.09 -15.52
C ASN A 149 -31.73 -13.78 -15.71
N SER A 150 -30.98 -13.68 -14.61
CA SER A 150 -29.57 -13.26 -14.64
C SER A 150 -28.62 -14.25 -13.96
N GLY A 151 -29.00 -15.53 -13.84
CA GLY A 151 -28.24 -16.55 -13.11
C GLY A 151 -26.81 -16.81 -13.61
N CYS A 152 -26.49 -16.45 -14.85
CA CYS A 152 -25.16 -16.65 -15.43
C CYS A 152 -24.22 -15.45 -15.28
N LEU A 153 -24.76 -14.22 -15.20
CA LEU A 153 -23.95 -12.98 -15.23
C LEU A 153 -23.55 -12.46 -13.83
N GLN A 154 -24.22 -12.92 -12.78
CA GLN A 154 -23.85 -12.56 -11.40
C GLN A 154 -22.46 -13.08 -10.98
N PRO A 155 -22.08 -14.35 -11.22
CA PRO A 155 -20.80 -14.87 -10.73
C PRO A 155 -19.58 -14.15 -11.33
N ARG A 156 -19.61 -13.81 -12.64
CA ARG A 156 -18.49 -13.09 -13.29
C ARG A 156 -18.36 -11.64 -12.82
N LYS A 157 -19.48 -10.96 -12.58
CA LYS A 157 -19.47 -9.61 -12.01
C LYS A 157 -18.95 -9.60 -10.57
N ILE A 158 -19.29 -10.63 -9.78
CA ILE A 158 -18.76 -10.79 -8.42
C ILE A 158 -17.24 -11.00 -8.45
N ASP A 159 -16.74 -11.84 -9.36
CA ASP A 159 -15.31 -12.09 -9.53
C ASP A 159 -14.54 -10.82 -9.94
N LEU A 160 -15.06 -10.05 -10.91
CA LEU A 160 -14.49 -8.76 -11.30
C LEU A 160 -14.41 -7.78 -10.12
N ASN A 161 -15.47 -7.66 -9.33
CA ASN A 161 -15.48 -6.78 -8.16
C ASN A 161 -14.45 -7.23 -7.11
N GLN A 162 -14.38 -8.54 -6.84
CA GLN A 162 -13.41 -9.10 -5.90
C GLN A 162 -11.96 -8.86 -6.36
N LYS A 163 -11.69 -9.02 -7.66
CA LYS A 163 -10.38 -8.73 -8.25
C LYS A 163 -10.05 -7.25 -8.16
N MET A 164 -11.01 -6.37 -8.46
CA MET A 164 -10.84 -4.93 -8.34
C MET A 164 -10.51 -4.51 -6.89
N GLU A 165 -11.22 -5.07 -5.90
CA GLU A 165 -10.95 -4.81 -4.48
C GLU A 165 -9.54 -5.29 -4.06
N SER A 166 -9.12 -6.47 -4.52
CA SER A 166 -7.75 -6.97 -4.30
C SER A 166 -6.69 -6.04 -4.89
N HIS A 167 -6.92 -5.51 -6.10
CA HIS A 167 -6.03 -4.54 -6.74
C HIS A 167 -5.94 -3.22 -5.96
N LEU A 168 -7.06 -2.71 -5.46
CA LEU A 168 -7.07 -1.51 -4.62
C LEU A 168 -6.26 -1.72 -3.33
N ASN A 169 -6.48 -2.84 -2.65
CA ASN A 169 -5.70 -3.20 -1.47
C ASN A 169 -4.18 -3.30 -1.77
N LYS A 170 -3.81 -3.85 -2.93
CA LYS A 170 -2.40 -3.90 -3.38
C LYS A 170 -1.85 -2.49 -3.59
N LEU A 171 -2.60 -1.60 -4.22
CA LEU A 171 -2.20 -0.20 -4.43
C LEU A 171 -1.97 0.53 -3.10
N ASP A 172 -2.84 0.35 -2.11
CA ASP A 172 -2.67 0.95 -0.77
C ASP A 172 -1.39 0.48 -0.09
N VAL A 173 -1.06 -0.81 -0.22
CA VAL A 173 0.22 -1.36 0.26
C VAL A 173 1.41 -0.73 -0.49
N LEU A 174 1.32 -0.57 -1.82
CA LEU A 174 2.38 0.08 -2.59
C LEU A 174 2.58 1.54 -2.20
N ILE A 175 1.50 2.30 -2.01
CA ILE A 175 1.54 3.70 -1.55
C ILE A 175 2.26 3.77 -0.21
N THR A 176 1.86 2.95 0.75
CA THR A 176 2.49 2.90 2.08
C THR A 176 3.98 2.57 1.99
N LYS A 177 4.37 1.58 1.17
CA LYS A 177 5.79 1.22 0.95
C LYS A 177 6.58 2.35 0.31
N ALA A 178 6.00 3.05 -0.66
CA ALA A 178 6.62 4.17 -1.34
C ALA A 178 6.82 5.37 -0.41
N GLU A 179 5.82 5.70 0.41
CA GLU A 179 5.89 6.77 1.40
C GLU A 179 6.98 6.50 2.44
N ASN A 180 7.06 5.27 2.96
CA ASN A 180 8.11 4.89 3.90
C ASN A 180 9.51 4.99 3.28
N ALA A 181 9.66 4.55 2.02
CA ALA A 181 10.92 4.67 1.30
C ALA A 181 11.31 6.13 1.09
N GLN A 182 10.37 6.98 0.67
CA GLN A 182 10.57 8.40 0.49
C GLN A 182 11.03 9.07 1.80
N TYR A 183 10.31 8.82 2.90
CA TYR A 183 10.66 9.35 4.22
C TYR A 183 12.08 8.93 4.63
N SER A 184 12.39 7.64 4.51
CA SER A 184 13.69 7.07 4.84
C SER A 184 14.83 7.68 4.01
N MET A 185 14.63 7.84 2.70
CA MET A 185 15.60 8.47 1.81
C MET A 185 15.88 9.92 2.21
N GLN A 186 14.84 10.70 2.46
CA GLN A 186 14.97 12.11 2.87
C GLN A 186 15.71 12.22 4.21
N HIS A 187 15.34 11.40 5.19
CA HIS A 187 15.98 11.37 6.50
C HIS A 187 17.46 10.99 6.39
N GLN A 188 17.79 9.90 5.70
CA GLN A 188 19.17 9.43 5.51
C GLN A 188 20.02 10.47 4.76
N THR A 189 19.45 11.10 3.73
CA THR A 189 20.12 12.19 3.00
C THR A 189 20.45 13.37 3.93
N LYS A 190 19.52 13.76 4.79
CA LYS A 190 19.73 14.84 5.77
C LYS A 190 20.85 14.49 6.75
N GLN A 191 20.90 13.25 7.23
CA GLN A 191 21.94 12.78 8.14
C GLN A 191 23.31 12.75 7.44
N MET A 192 23.40 12.25 6.21
CA MET A 192 24.64 12.26 5.43
C MET A 192 25.15 13.69 5.20
N LYS A 193 24.28 14.63 4.84
CA LYS A 193 24.65 16.05 4.70
C LYS A 193 25.25 16.63 5.98
N LYS A 194 24.71 16.30 7.15
CA LYS A 194 25.27 16.73 8.44
C LYS A 194 26.66 16.18 8.72
N PHE A 195 26.98 14.99 8.21
CA PHE A 195 28.33 14.42 8.34
C PHE A 195 29.34 15.08 7.41
N LEU A 196 28.90 15.64 6.27
CA LEU A 196 29.78 16.26 5.28
C LEU A 196 29.94 17.78 5.46
N GLN A 197 28.98 18.47 6.10
CA GLN A 197 28.98 19.94 6.27
C GLN A 197 29.64 20.41 7.58
N LYS A 198 30.60 19.66 8.11
CA LYS A 198 31.47 20.06 9.23
C LYS A 198 32.92 19.87 8.84
#